data_AF-A0A2R7RHS7-F1
#
_entry.id   AF-A0A2R7RHS7-F1
#
_cell.length_a   1.000
_cell.length_b   1.000
_cell.length_c   1.000
_cell.angle_alpha   90.00
_cell.angle_beta   90.00
_cell.angle_gamma   90.00
#
_symmetry.space_group_name_H-M   'P 1'
#
loop_
_entity.id
_entity.type
_entity.pdbx_description
1 polymer ?
#
loop_
_entity_poly.entity_id
_entity_poly.type
_entity_poly.pdbx_seq_one_letter_code
_entity_poly.pdbx_strand_id
1 'polypeptide(L)'
;MTTTLNRSAKPAVKPQPTFKQRLSIFDVKASPYFYVAPFFILFALVGLFPLVYTFFVSLFDWHLLKGQGQFVGLENFAEVLQDRFFWNS
;
A
#
# COMPACT_ATOMS: atom_id res chain seq x y z
N MET A 1 50.66 51.53 -6.73
CA MET A 1 49.33 52.00 -7.15
C MET A 1 48.83 51.07 -8.24
N THR A 2 47.52 50.73 -8.19
CA THR A 2 46.68 50.20 -9.28
C THR A 2 47.04 48.80 -9.83
N THR A 3 46.15 47.82 -9.95
CA THR A 3 44.67 47.82 -9.88
C THR A 3 44.21 46.39 -9.58
N THR A 4 43.41 46.20 -8.53
CA THR A 4 42.62 44.98 -8.33
C THR A 4 41.46 44.99 -9.33
N LEU A 5 41.50 44.11 -10.33
CA LEU A 5 40.35 43.89 -11.23
C LEU A 5 39.27 43.10 -10.47
N ASN A 6 38.35 43.84 -9.85
CA ASN A 6 37.14 43.34 -9.22
C ASN A 6 36.15 42.87 -10.30
N ARG A 7 36.26 41.61 -10.71
CA ARG A 7 35.31 40.98 -11.62
C ARG A 7 34.07 40.58 -10.84
N SER A 8 33.11 41.51 -10.75
CA SER A 8 31.78 41.25 -10.19
C SER A 8 31.16 40.07 -10.91
N ALA A 9 31.08 38.92 -10.22
CA ALA A 9 30.47 37.71 -10.74
C ALA A 9 28.96 37.95 -10.89
N LYS A 10 28.50 38.05 -12.14
CA LYS A 10 27.08 38.15 -12.48
C LYS A 10 26.36 36.94 -11.84
N PRO A 11 25.29 37.13 -11.03
CA PRO A 11 24.66 36.03 -10.34
C PRO A 11 24.14 35.01 -11.35
N ALA A 12 24.56 33.76 -11.21
CA ALA A 12 24.11 32.66 -12.06
C ALA A 12 22.62 32.43 -11.80
N VAL A 13 21.77 32.85 -12.75
CA VAL A 13 20.34 32.55 -12.74
C VAL A 13 20.18 31.04 -12.89
N LYS A 14 19.72 30.36 -11.83
CA LYS A 14 19.41 28.93 -11.90
C LYS A 14 18.28 28.73 -12.93
N PRO A 15 18.47 27.91 -13.97
CA PRO A 15 17.42 27.70 -14.97
C PRO A 15 16.20 27.07 -14.28
N GLN A 16 15.04 27.69 -14.45
CA GLN A 16 13.79 27.12 -13.94
C GLN A 16 13.47 25.85 -14.75
N PRO A 17 13.16 24.73 -14.07
CA PRO A 17 12.96 23.45 -14.74
C PRO A 17 11.74 23.54 -15.66
N THR A 18 11.92 23.15 -16.92
CA THR A 18 10.82 23.06 -17.89
C THR A 18 9.85 21.94 -17.50
N PHE A 19 8.60 22.00 -17.96
CA PHE A 19 7.58 20.99 -17.66
C PHE A 19 8.04 19.55 -17.98
N LYS A 20 8.79 19.37 -19.08
CA LYS A 20 9.40 18.09 -19.46
C LYS A 20 10.44 17.60 -18.45
N GLN A 21 11.20 18.50 -17.85
CA GLN A 21 12.18 18.20 -16.81
C GLN A 21 11.50 17.80 -15.49
N ARG A 22 10.33 18.38 -15.19
CA ARG A 22 9.53 17.99 -14.01
C ARG A 22 8.96 16.58 -14.14
N LEU A 23 8.50 16.20 -15.34
CA LEU A 23 8.07 14.84 -15.66
C LEU A 23 9.23 13.83 -15.52
N SER A 24 10.41 14.16 -16.05
CA SER A 24 11.59 13.29 -15.93
C SER A 24 12.04 13.06 -14.47
N ILE A 25 11.93 14.08 -13.61
CA ILE A 25 12.23 13.92 -12.17
C ILE A 25 11.20 13.00 -11.50
N PHE A 26 9.95 13.05 -11.94
CA PHE A 26 8.91 12.16 -11.44
C PHE A 26 9.16 10.71 -11.86
N ASP A 27 9.57 10.48 -13.11
CA ASP A 27 9.94 9.14 -13.61
C ASP A 27 11.05 8.51 -12.78
N VAL A 28 12.11 9.26 -12.46
CA VAL A 28 13.23 8.76 -11.63
C VAL A 28 12.76 8.36 -10.23
N LYS A 29 11.81 9.12 -9.65
CA LYS A 29 11.27 8.81 -8.33
C LYS A 29 10.24 7.67 -8.34
N ALA A 30 9.47 7.52 -9.43
CA ALA A 30 8.41 6.53 -9.55
C ALA A 30 8.93 5.16 -10.03
N SER A 31 10.02 5.13 -10.80
CA SER A 31 10.57 3.91 -11.42
C SER A 31 10.81 2.76 -10.43
N PRO A 32 11.39 2.97 -9.22
CA PRO A 32 11.58 1.88 -8.27
C PRO A 32 10.26 1.21 -7.83
N TYR A 33 9.18 1.99 -7.72
CA TYR A 33 7.86 1.47 -7.34
C TYR A 33 7.24 0.63 -8.46
N PHE A 34 7.38 1.06 -9.72
CA PHE A 34 6.90 0.27 -10.87
C PHE A 34 7.62 -1.07 -11.01
N TYR A 35 8.91 -1.16 -10.64
CA TYR A 35 9.64 -2.43 -10.68
C TYR A 35 9.14 -3.45 -9.65
N VAL A 36 8.72 -2.99 -8.47
CA VAL A 36 8.21 -3.89 -7.42
C VAL A 36 6.69 -4.09 -7.47
N ALA A 37 5.95 -3.18 -8.12
CA ALA A 37 4.50 -3.20 -8.18
C ALA A 37 3.90 -4.53 -8.69
N PRO A 38 4.42 -5.19 -9.75
CA PRO A 38 3.85 -6.44 -10.25
C PRO A 38 3.79 -7.54 -9.18
N PHE A 39 4.84 -7.65 -8.36
CA PHE A 39 4.86 -8.58 -7.23
C PHE A 39 3.76 -8.25 -6.22
N PHE A 40 3.66 -6.99 -5.78
CA PHE A 40 2.66 -6.57 -4.79
C PHE A 40 1.23 -6.69 -5.31
N ILE A 41 1.00 -6.45 -6.60
CA ILE A 41 -0.31 -6.63 -7.24
C ILE A 41 -0.70 -8.11 -7.19
N LEU A 42 0.19 -9.01 -7.62
CA LEU A 42 -0.07 -10.45 -7.57
C LEU A 42 -0.25 -10.95 -6.13
N PHE A 43 0.63 -10.52 -5.22
CA PHE A 43 0.51 -10.83 -3.80
C PHE A 43 -0.81 -10.32 -3.22
N ALA A 44 -1.23 -9.10 -3.56
CA ALA A 44 -2.48 -8.54 -3.06
C ALA A 44 -3.69 -9.34 -3.56
N LEU A 45 -3.71 -9.72 -4.84
CA LEU A 45 -4.84 -10.43 -5.46
C LEU A 45 -4.93 -11.91 -5.05
N VAL A 46 -3.79 -12.59 -4.92
CA VAL A 46 -3.77 -14.06 -4.72
C VAL A 46 -3.37 -14.44 -3.29
N GLY A 47 -2.55 -13.63 -2.62
CA GLY A 47 -2.12 -13.87 -1.25
C GLY A 47 -3.00 -13.15 -0.23
N LEU A 48 -3.06 -11.83 -0.30
CA LEU A 48 -3.70 -10.99 0.72
C LEU A 48 -5.22 -11.01 0.63
N PHE A 49 -5.77 -10.88 -0.58
CA PHE A 49 -7.21 -10.84 -0.82
C PHE A 49 -7.96 -12.03 -0.23
N PRO A 50 -7.60 -13.31 -0.48
CA PRO A 50 -8.33 -14.43 0.11
C PRO A 50 -8.27 -14.43 1.64
N LEU A 51 -7.14 -14.06 2.26
CA LEU A 51 -7.01 -13.99 3.72
C LEU A 51 -7.90 -12.91 4.33
N VAL A 52 -7.94 -11.72 3.71
CA VAL A 52 -8.81 -10.63 4.16
C VAL A 52 -10.27 -11.00 3.95
N TYR A 53 -10.60 -11.67 2.85
CA TYR A 53 -11.95 -12.13 2.56
C TYR A 53 -12.41 -13.22 3.54
N THR A 54 -11.59 -14.22 3.86
CA THR A 54 -11.96 -15.24 4.86
C THR A 54 -12.12 -14.63 6.24
N PHE A 55 -11.26 -13.69 6.61
CA PHE A 55 -11.41 -12.92 7.85
C PHE A 55 -12.74 -12.14 7.85
N PHE A 56 -13.05 -11.41 6.78
CA PHE A 56 -14.31 -10.67 6.67
C PHE A 56 -15.52 -11.60 6.79
N VAL A 57 -15.53 -12.73 6.07
CA VAL A 57 -16.60 -13.74 6.13
C VAL A 57 -16.76 -14.31 7.54
N SER A 58 -15.67 -14.52 8.29
CA SER A 58 -15.73 -15.03 9.67
C SER A 58 -16.45 -14.11 10.65
N LEU A 59 -16.65 -12.83 10.29
CA LEU A 59 -17.41 -11.87 11.10
C LEU A 59 -18.93 -11.92 10.87
N PHE A 60 -19.38 -12.78 9.96
CA PHE A 60 -20.79 -12.99 9.65
C PHE A 60 -21.22 -14.40 10.05
N ASP A 61 -22.50 -14.55 10.31
CA ASP A 61 -23.15 -15.84 10.47
C ASP A 61 -23.34 -16.51 9.09
N TRP A 62 -22.30 -17.17 8.59
CA TRP A 62 -22.27 -17.73 7.24
C TRP A 62 -22.89 -19.14 7.20
N HIS A 63 -23.97 -19.30 6.44
CA HIS A 63 -24.64 -20.58 6.26
C HIS A 63 -24.30 -21.20 4.90
N LEU A 64 -23.88 -22.47 4.87
CA LEU A 64 -23.56 -23.18 3.62
C LEU A 64 -24.71 -23.17 2.58
N LEU A 65 -25.96 -23.19 3.04
CA LEU A 65 -27.16 -23.26 2.20
C LEU A 65 -27.81 -21.91 1.91
N LYS A 66 -27.66 -20.93 2.81
CA LYS A 66 -28.34 -19.63 2.73
C LYS A 66 -27.41 -18.48 2.34
N GLY A 67 -26.09 -18.72 2.31
CA GLY A 67 -25.08 -17.70 2.01
C GLY A 67 -24.79 -16.79 3.20
N GLN A 68 -24.51 -15.52 2.91
CA GLN A 68 -24.16 -14.51 3.91
C GLN A 68 -25.35 -14.22 4.84
N GLY A 69 -25.22 -14.57 6.12
CA GLY A 69 -26.16 -14.19 7.18
C GLY A 69 -25.84 -12.82 7.79
N GLN A 70 -26.25 -12.64 9.05
CA GLN A 70 -26.09 -11.36 9.75
C GLN A 70 -24.63 -11.10 10.13
N PHE A 71 -24.25 -9.82 10.27
CA PHE A 71 -22.96 -9.46 10.84
C PHE A 71 -23.00 -9.67 12.35
N VAL A 72 -22.17 -10.57 12.85
CA VAL A 72 -22.09 -10.98 14.26
C VAL A 72 -20.76 -10.57 14.92
N GLY A 73 -19.84 -9.97 14.16
CA GLY A 73 -18.56 -9.51 14.67
C GLY A 73 -17.70 -10.66 15.16
N LEU A 74 -17.31 -10.66 16.44
CA LEU A 74 -16.43 -11.69 17.01
C LEU A 74 -17.17 -12.83 17.73
N GLU A 75 -18.50 -12.88 17.65
CA GLU A 75 -19.32 -13.86 18.37
C GLU A 75 -18.95 -15.31 18.00
N ASN A 76 -18.76 -15.59 16.70
CA ASN A 76 -18.28 -16.89 16.20
C ASN A 76 -16.98 -17.35 16.88
N PHE A 77 -16.04 -16.42 17.12
CA PHE A 77 -14.78 -16.74 17.80
C PHE A 77 -15.00 -17.04 19.28
N ALA A 78 -15.86 -16.26 19.96
CA ALA A 78 -16.19 -16.49 21.36
C ALA A 78 -16.85 -17.85 21.58
N GLU A 79 -17.79 -18.24 20.70
CA GLU A 79 -18.45 -19.54 20.75
C GLU A 79 -17.46 -20.70 20.62
N VAL A 80 -16.60 -20.67 19.59
CA VAL A 80 -15.60 -21.72 19.36
C VAL A 80 -14.59 -21.81 20.51
N LEU A 81 -14.15 -20.67 21.05
CA LEU A 81 -13.21 -20.64 22.17
C LEU A 81 -13.80 -21.18 23.47
N GLN A 82 -15.13 -21.10 23.64
CA GLN A 82 -15.84 -21.65 24.80
C GLN A 82 -16.31 -23.11 24.58
N ASP A 83 -16.26 -23.61 23.35
CA ASP A 83 -16.67 -24.96 23.02
C ASP A 83 -15.66 -25.99 23.54
N ARG A 84 -16.12 -26.86 24.46
CA ARG A 84 -15.28 -27.94 24.99
C ARG A 84 -14.91 -28.96 23.93
N PHE A 85 -15.73 -29.17 22.89
CA PHE A 85 -15.39 -30.12 21.83
C PHE A 85 -14.20 -29.63 21.01
N PHE A 86 -14.10 -28.32 20.76
CA PHE A 86 -12.97 -27.70 20.04
C PHE A 86 -11.62 -27.94 20.73
N TRP A 87 -11.59 -27.94 22.06
CA TRP A 87 -10.36 -28.17 22.84
C TRP A 87 -10.02 -29.65 23.08
N ASN A 88 -10.96 -30.56 22.85
CA ASN A 88 -10.79 -32.00 23.08
C ASN A 88 -10.44 -32.77 21.79
N SER A 89 -10.26 -32.09 20.67
CA SER A 89 -9.81 -32.62 19.37
C SER A 89 -8.38 -32.21 19.06
#